data_AF-A0A031LKB8-F1
#
_entry.id   AF-A0A031LKB8-F1
#
_cell.length_a   1.000
_cell.length_b   1.000
_cell.length_c   1.000
_cell.angle_alpha   90.00
_cell.angle_beta   90.00
_cell.angle_gamma   90.00
#
_symmetry.space_group_name_H-M   'P 1'
#
loop_
_entity.id
_entity.type
_entity.pdbx_description
1 polymer ?
#
loop_
_entity_poly.entity_id
_entity_poly.type
_entity_poly.pdbx_seq_one_letter_code
_entity_poly.pdbx_strand_id
1 'polypeptide(L)'
;MNTVQEKSRAKLPFKVHMMAGWPLLLLIIGGAVGGALGAIAYTINLKIYKSELSQLQKVLANLMCGMFAMMLWWSIASWIQASL
;
A
#
# COMPACT_ATOMS: atom_id res chain seq x y z
N MET A 1 16.78 33.10 15.11
CA MET A 1 17.27 32.53 13.84
C MET A 1 17.20 31.01 13.95
N ASN A 2 16.40 30.39 13.07
CA ASN A 2 16.29 28.97 12.73
C ASN A 2 16.01 27.95 13.86
N THR A 3 14.73 27.83 14.21
CA THR A 3 14.17 26.56 14.70
C THR A 3 14.22 25.56 13.56
N VAL A 4 15.32 24.80 13.47
CA VAL A 4 15.35 23.59 12.66
C VAL A 4 14.31 22.66 13.27
N GLN A 5 13.14 22.64 12.64
CA GLN A 5 12.08 21.66 12.84
C GLN A 5 12.68 20.28 12.59
N GLU A 6 13.25 19.68 13.64
CA GLU A 6 13.39 18.24 13.71
C GLU A 6 11.98 17.67 13.89
N LYS A 7 11.21 17.65 12.79
CA LYS A 7 10.02 16.82 12.68
C LYS A 7 10.54 15.40 12.74
N SER A 8 10.77 14.91 13.96
CA SER A 8 11.12 13.51 14.20
C SER A 8 10.14 12.71 13.35
N ARG A 9 10.66 11.92 12.41
CA ARG A 9 9.80 11.00 11.65
C ARG A 9 9.27 10.03 12.69
N ALA A 10 8.17 10.36 13.34
CA ALA A 10 7.52 9.49 14.29
C ALA A 10 7.38 8.13 13.61
N LYS A 11 8.13 7.14 14.10
CA LYS A 11 8.10 5.77 13.55
C LYS A 11 6.64 5.34 13.61
N LEU A 12 6.11 4.90 12.46
CA LEU A 12 4.75 4.41 12.42
C LEU A 12 4.63 3.20 13.36
N PRO A 13 3.57 3.11 14.16
CA PRO A 13 3.39 1.99 15.07
C PRO A 13 3.28 0.68 14.28
N PHE A 14 3.73 -0.43 14.86
CA PHE A 14 3.75 -1.75 14.21
C PHE A 14 2.37 -2.16 13.64
N LYS A 15 1.27 -1.78 14.33
CA LYS A 15 -0.10 -2.01 13.84
C LYS A 15 -0.35 -1.40 12.46
N VAL A 16 0.19 -0.21 12.18
CA VAL A 16 0.04 0.44 10.86
C VAL A 16 0.79 -0.33 9.78
N HIS A 17 1.96 -0.88 10.09
CA HIS A 17 2.70 -1.73 9.15
C HIS A 17 1.95 -3.03 8.83
N MET A 18 1.32 -3.66 9.82
CA MET A 18 0.47 -4.83 9.61
C MET A 18 -0.75 -4.50 8.77
N MET A 19 -1.43 -3.39 9.05
CA MET A 19 -2.61 -2.96 8.29
C MET A 19 -2.27 -2.51 6.88
N ALA A 20 -1.12 -1.86 6.66
CA ALA A 20 -0.66 -1.42 5.34
C ALA A 20 -0.10 -2.56 4.50
N GLY A 21 0.45 -3.60 5.14
CA GLY A 21 1.21 -4.67 4.52
C GLY A 21 0.39 -5.76 3.84
N TRP A 22 -0.93 -5.80 4.05
CA TRP A 22 -1.80 -6.81 3.43
C TRP A 22 -1.69 -6.93 1.88
N PRO A 23 -1.45 -5.86 1.09
CA PRO A 23 -1.28 -5.99 -0.36
C PRO A 23 -0.01 -6.74 -0.73
N LEU A 24 0.96 -6.88 0.17
CA LEU A 24 2.18 -7.67 -0.06
C LEU A 24 1.88 -9.17 -0.24
N LEU A 25 0.70 -9.65 0.13
CA LEU A 25 0.26 -11.00 -0.21
C LEU A 25 0.22 -11.24 -1.72
N LEU A 26 0.03 -10.18 -2.53
CA LEU A 26 0.15 -10.27 -3.99
C LEU A 26 1.54 -10.71 -4.44
N LEU A 27 2.60 -10.48 -3.67
CA LEU A 27 3.94 -10.98 -4.00
C LEU A 27 3.98 -12.51 -4.06
N ILE A 28 3.27 -13.17 -3.15
CA ILE A 28 3.25 -14.63 -3.05
C ILE A 28 2.39 -15.23 -4.16
N ILE A 29 1.23 -14.63 -4.43
CA ILE A 29 0.25 -15.15 -5.40
C ILE A 29 0.64 -14.77 -6.84
N GLY A 30 1.10 -13.54 -7.02
CA GLY A 30 1.30 -12.90 -8.31
C GLY A 30 2.75 -12.77 -8.76
N GLY A 31 3.70 -13.35 -8.03
CA GLY A 31 5.12 -13.33 -8.36
C GLY A 31 5.67 -11.90 -8.49
N ALA A 32 6.49 -11.64 -9.51
CA ALA A 32 7.13 -10.34 -9.72
C ALA A 32 6.11 -9.19 -9.91
N VAL A 33 5.05 -9.41 -10.70
CA VAL A 33 4.01 -8.39 -10.96
C VAL A 33 3.24 -8.09 -9.69
N GLY A 34 2.81 -9.14 -8.97
CA GLY A 34 2.12 -8.97 -7.70
C GLY A 34 3.00 -8.35 -6.62
N GLY A 35 4.30 -8.65 -6.63
CA GLY A 35 5.28 -8.06 -5.72
C GLY A 35 5.48 -6.56 -5.95
N ALA A 36 5.60 -6.15 -7.21
CA ALA A 36 5.68 -4.74 -7.58
C ALA A 36 4.42 -3.96 -7.15
N LEU A 37 3.25 -4.47 -7.48
CA LEU A 37 1.97 -3.85 -7.12
C LEU A 37 1.75 -3.81 -5.60
N GLY A 38 2.05 -4.92 -4.90
CA GLY A 38 1.95 -5.01 -3.45
C GLY A 38 2.88 -4.04 -2.73
N ALA A 39 4.13 -3.89 -3.20
CA ALA A 39 5.09 -2.93 -2.65
C ALA A 39 4.63 -1.49 -2.87
N ILE A 40 4.12 -1.16 -4.06
CA ILE A 40 3.56 0.17 -4.36
C ILE A 40 2.37 0.45 -3.43
N ALA A 41 1.41 -0.46 -3.36
CA ALA A 41 0.23 -0.32 -2.51
C ALA A 41 0.60 -0.17 -1.03
N TYR A 42 1.58 -0.93 -0.53
CA TYR A 42 2.11 -0.77 0.82
C TYR A 42 2.66 0.64 1.06
N THR A 43 3.49 1.16 0.15
CA THR A 43 4.03 2.53 0.30
C THR A 43 2.94 3.61 0.26
N ILE A 44 1.90 3.42 -0.56
CA ILE A 44 0.74 4.31 -0.60
C ILE A 44 -0.03 4.24 0.72
N ASN A 45 -0.28 3.04 1.26
CA ASN A 45 -0.94 2.85 2.55
C ASN A 45 -0.17 3.54 3.68
N LEU A 46 1.16 3.46 3.70
CA LEU A 46 1.97 4.19 4.68
C LEU A 46 1.80 5.72 4.56
N LYS A 47 1.61 6.25 3.35
CA LYS A 47 1.31 7.68 3.14
C LYS A 47 -0.11 8.03 3.61
N ILE A 48 -1.09 7.16 3.36
CA ILE A 48 -2.48 7.31 3.85
C ILE A 48 -2.50 7.40 5.38
N TYR A 49 -1.78 6.52 6.09
CA TYR A 49 -1.76 6.55 7.56
C TYR A 49 -1.04 7.78 8.14
N LYS A 50 -0.16 8.42 7.37
CA LYS A 50 0.50 9.69 7.74
C LYS A 50 -0.31 10.93 7.41
N SER A 51 -1.44 10.80 6.70
CA SER A 51 -2.29 11.94 6.34
C SER A 51 -3.13 12.43 7.53
N GLU A 52 -3.74 13.60 7.37
CA GLU A 52 -4.63 14.22 8.36
C GLU A 52 -6.07 13.66 8.32
N LEU A 53 -6.29 12.57 7.57
CA LEU A 53 -7.59 11.89 7.50
C LEU A 53 -8.00 11.30 8.84
N SER A 54 -9.32 11.13 9.02
CA SER A 54 -9.86 10.42 10.18
C SER A 54 -9.43 8.94 10.17
N GLN A 55 -9.48 8.30 11.34
CA GLN A 55 -9.06 6.91 11.48
C GLN A 55 -9.89 5.97 10.58
N LEU A 56 -11.20 6.21 10.47
CA LEU A 56 -12.08 5.44 9.59
C LEU A 56 -11.70 5.62 8.11
N GLN A 57 -11.44 6.86 7.68
CA GLN A 57 -11.04 7.16 6.31
C GLN A 57 -9.71 6.48 5.95
N LYS A 58 -8.76 6.43 6.88
CA LYS A 58 -7.47 5.73 6.68
C LYS A 58 -7.66 4.24 6.45
N VAL A 59 -8.51 3.61 7.27
CA VAL A 59 -8.80 2.17 7.13
C VAL A 59 -9.51 1.87 5.82
N LEU A 60 -10.51 2.67 5.45
CA LEU A 60 -11.22 2.52 4.17
C LEU A 60 -10.28 2.73 2.98
N ALA A 61 -9.48 3.80 2.99
CA ALA A 61 -8.52 4.08 1.93
C ALA A 61 -7.45 2.97 1.83
N ASN A 62 -7.01 2.40 2.95
CA ASN A 62 -6.10 1.26 2.97
C ASN A 62 -6.67 0.00 2.33
N LEU A 63 -7.95 -0.31 2.62
CA LEU A 63 -8.67 -1.42 2.01
C LEU A 63 -8.91 -1.18 0.52
N MET A 64 -9.35 0.02 0.14
CA MET A 64 -9.55 0.36 -1.26
C MET A 64 -8.24 0.29 -2.05
N CYS A 65 -7.14 0.81 -1.51
CA CYS A 65 -5.84 0.78 -2.17
C CYS A 65 -5.37 -0.65 -2.51
N GLY A 66 -5.46 -1.58 -1.55
CA GLY A 66 -5.08 -2.96 -1.84
C GLY A 66 -6.08 -3.69 -2.74
N MET A 67 -7.38 -3.39 -2.67
CA MET A 67 -8.36 -3.92 -3.63
C MET A 67 -8.05 -3.46 -5.06
N PHE A 68 -7.71 -2.19 -5.26
CA PHE A 68 -7.26 -1.68 -6.55
C PHE A 68 -5.99 -2.38 -7.03
N ALA A 69 -5.02 -2.64 -6.14
CA ALA A 69 -3.82 -3.38 -6.50
C ALA A 69 -4.14 -4.83 -6.97
N MET A 70 -5.10 -5.50 -6.31
CA MET A 70 -5.55 -6.83 -6.73
C MET A 70 -6.25 -6.80 -8.08
N MET A 71 -7.13 -5.82 -8.32
CA MET A 71 -7.79 -5.64 -9.62
C MET A 71 -6.77 -5.39 -10.74
N LEU A 72 -5.78 -4.52 -10.51
CA LEU A 72 -4.70 -4.26 -11.47
C LEU A 72 -3.89 -5.51 -11.75
N TRP A 73 -3.53 -6.27 -10.70
CA TRP A 73 -2.81 -7.54 -10.88
C TRP A 73 -3.61 -8.51 -11.74
N TRP A 74 -4.91 -8.70 -11.44
CA TRP A 74 -5.78 -9.59 -12.21
C TRP A 74 -5.93 -9.16 -13.66
N SER A 75 -6.08 -7.85 -13.92
CA SER A 75 -6.13 -7.31 -15.28
C SER A 75 -4.84 -7.55 -16.06
N ILE A 76 -3.67 -7.35 -15.43
CA ILE A 76 -2.37 -7.62 -16.05
C ILE A 76 -2.20 -9.12 -16.32
N ALA A 77 -2.53 -9.97 -15.34
CA ALA A 77 -2.46 -11.42 -15.50
C ALA A 77 -3.36 -11.91 -16.64
N SER A 78 -4.60 -11.42 -16.70
CA SER A 78 -5.55 -11.76 -17.77
C SER A 78 -5.05 -11.30 -19.15
N TRP A 79 -4.44 -10.10 -19.21
CA TRP A 79 -3.88 -9.58 -20.46
C TRP A 79 -2.67 -10.39 -20.94
N ILE A 80 -1.76 -10.77 -20.04
CA ILE A 80 -0.63 -11.66 -20.35
C ILE A 80 -1.17 -12.99 -20.86
N GLN A 81 -2.13 -13.60 -20.15
CA GLN A 81 -2.73 -14.87 -20.54
C GLN A 81 -3.42 -14.80 -21.91
N ALA A 82 -4.11 -13.70 -22.23
CA ALA A 82 -4.75 -13.51 -23.53
C ALA A 82 -3.77 -13.22 -24.68
N SER A 83 -2.53 -12.85 -24.36
CA SER A 83 -1.47 -12.55 -25.33
C SER A 83 -0.54 -13.76 -25.60
N LEU A 84 -0.77 -14.88 -24.92
CA LEU A 84 -0.09 -16.17 -25.12
C LEU A 84 -0.91 -17.04 -26.08
#